data_AF-A0AA39N9K6-F1
#
_entry.id   AF-A0AA39N9K6-F1
#
_cell.length_a   1.000
_cell.length_b   1.000
_cell.length_c   1.000
_cell.angle_alpha   90.00
_cell.angle_beta   90.00
_cell.angle_gamma   90.00
#
_symmetry.space_group_name_H-M   'P 1'
#
loop_
_entity.id
_entity.type
_entity.pdbx_description
1 polymer ?
#
loop_
_entity_poly.entity_id
_entity_poly.type
_entity_poly.pdbx_seq_one_letter_code
_entity_poly.pdbx_strand_id
1 'polypeptide(L)'
;MVVPHFGDYTAFKLDPVASLKSLKDTESTQSCEALKTIIYVACVTHIFCFPLPGVEYISVSMTLISQGLPDGQPDRFILPDMAVPIVPNNFNPLSRPPLNPMQPLPWQDCYHHTLTATHCHIRNDLIVGDSWLDPEYQTRTAFGELPLSRCAV
;
A
#
# COMPACT_ATOMS: atom_id res chain seq x y z
N MET A 1 7.60 10.40 4.24
CA MET A 1 6.21 9.99 4.44
C MET A 1 6.26 8.93 5.50
N VAL A 2 5.87 9.28 6.73
CA VAL A 2 6.03 8.39 7.89
C VAL A 2 5.42 7.02 7.57
N VAL A 3 6.18 5.95 7.79
CA VAL A 3 5.70 4.56 7.64
C VAL A 3 4.41 4.38 8.46
N PRO A 4 3.28 4.02 7.82
CA PRO A 4 2.00 3.92 8.51
C PRO A 4 1.92 2.64 9.36
N HIS A 5 1.18 2.69 10.47
CA HIS A 5 0.96 1.56 11.36
C HIS A 5 -0.32 0.80 10.99
N PHE A 6 -0.47 -0.40 11.55
CA PHE A 6 -1.72 -1.16 11.46
C PHE A 6 -2.91 -0.34 11.96
N GLY A 7 -3.97 -0.25 11.16
CA GLY A 7 -5.18 0.51 11.45
C GLY A 7 -5.12 1.99 11.06
N ASP A 8 -3.96 2.50 10.63
CA ASP A 8 -3.84 3.89 10.20
C ASP A 8 -4.56 4.12 8.87
N TYR A 9 -5.31 5.22 8.82
CA TYR A 9 -5.84 5.75 7.58
C TYR A 9 -4.80 6.67 6.95
N THR A 10 -4.41 6.37 5.71
CA THR A 10 -3.37 7.11 4.98
C THR A 10 -3.90 7.60 3.64
N ALA A 11 -3.63 8.87 3.34
CA ALA A 11 -3.85 9.46 2.04
C ALA A 11 -2.55 9.42 1.23
N PHE A 12 -2.56 8.85 0.04
CA PHE A 12 -1.35 8.67 -0.76
C PHE A 12 -1.62 8.85 -2.25
N LYS A 13 -0.54 9.07 -3.00
CA LYS A 13 -0.53 9.06 -4.47
C LYS A 13 0.37 7.93 -4.94
N LEU A 14 -0.07 7.23 -5.98
CA LEU A 14 0.79 6.26 -6.65
C LEU A 14 1.84 7.00 -7.48
N ASP A 15 3.07 6.50 -7.45
CA ASP A 15 4.13 6.91 -8.36
C ASP A 15 4.23 5.85 -9.48
N PRO A 16 3.58 6.07 -10.64
CA PRO A 16 3.53 5.07 -11.70
C PRO A 16 4.90 4.82 -12.33
N VAL A 17 5.79 5.82 -12.35
CA VAL A 17 7.15 5.70 -12.88
C VAL A 17 8.00 4.84 -11.97
N ALA A 18 7.98 5.11 -10.65
CA ALA A 18 8.71 4.27 -9.69
C ALA A 18 8.17 2.84 -9.65
N SER A 19 6.84 2.67 -9.76
CA SER A 19 6.18 1.36 -9.72
C SER A 19 6.60 0.44 -10.87
N LEU A 20 6.83 1.00 -12.07
CA LEU A 20 7.21 0.24 -13.27
C LEU A 20 8.70 0.32 -13.61
N LYS A 21 9.51 1.01 -12.79
CA LYS A 21 10.95 1.19 -13.02
C LYS A 21 11.70 -0.14 -13.21
N SER A 22 11.25 -1.20 -12.54
CA SER A 22 11.86 -2.54 -12.62
C SER A 22 11.70 -3.20 -13.99
N LEU A 23 10.68 -2.83 -14.77
CA LEU A 23 10.43 -3.38 -16.11
C LEU A 23 11.46 -2.90 -17.14
N LYS A 24 12.17 -1.79 -16.87
CA LYS A 24 13.18 -1.18 -17.76
C LYS A 24 12.65 -0.93 -19.18
N ASP A 25 11.36 -0.65 -19.30
CA ASP A 25 10.71 -0.37 -20.58
C ASP A 25 10.49 1.14 -20.75
N THR A 26 10.97 1.66 -21.89
CA THR A 26 10.94 3.09 -22.19
C THR A 26 9.52 3.55 -22.56
N GLU A 27 8.75 2.72 -23.27
CA GLU A 27 7.38 3.05 -23.67
C GLU A 27 6.45 3.11 -22.45
N SER A 28 6.55 2.12 -21.55
CA SER A 28 5.84 2.15 -20.27
C SER A 28 6.21 3.36 -19.42
N THR A 29 7.49 3.75 -19.39
CA THR A 29 7.94 4.92 -18.62
C THR A 29 7.32 6.21 -19.16
N GLN A 30 7.36 6.43 -20.47
CA GLN A 30 6.74 7.60 -21.10
C GLN A 30 5.23 7.65 -20.87
N SER A 31 4.56 6.49 -20.97
CA SER A 31 3.14 6.38 -20.69
C SER A 31 2.82 6.73 -19.22
N CYS A 32 3.63 6.24 -18.28
CA CYS A 32 3.50 6.55 -16.86
C CYS A 32 3.70 8.02 -16.53
N GLU A 33 4.65 8.69 -17.18
CA GLU A 33 4.88 10.14 -17.01
C GLU A 33 3.67 10.97 -17.45
N ALA A 34 2.92 10.48 -18.45
CA ALA A 34 1.70 11.14 -18.92
C ALA A 34 0.46 10.86 -18.03
N LEU A 35 0.51 9.88 -17.13
CA LEU A 35 -0.64 9.53 -16.28
C LEU A 35 -0.91 10.61 -15.23
N LYS A 36 -2.15 11.07 -15.18
CA LYS A 36 -2.63 11.94 -14.11
C LYS A 36 -2.86 11.12 -12.85
N THR A 37 -2.05 11.35 -11.82
CA THR A 37 -2.22 10.69 -10.52
C THR A 37 -3.29 11.38 -9.68
N ILE A 38 -4.09 10.58 -8.98
CA ILE A 38 -5.09 11.04 -8.00
C ILE A 38 -4.67 10.67 -6.59
N ILE A 39 -5.31 11.29 -5.60
CA ILE A 39 -5.13 10.91 -4.19
C ILE A 39 -6.07 9.75 -3.90
N TYR A 40 -5.53 8.73 -3.25
CA TYR A 40 -6.25 7.59 -2.70
C TYR A 40 -6.22 7.69 -1.17
N VAL A 41 -7.22 7.12 -0.51
CA VAL A 41 -7.18 6.88 0.94
C VAL A 41 -7.36 5.40 1.17
N ALA A 42 -6.56 4.84 2.08
CA ALA A 42 -6.67 3.45 2.51
C ALA A 42 -6.47 3.33 4.01
N CYS A 43 -6.97 2.24 4.57
CA CYS A 43 -6.62 1.78 5.91
C CYS A 43 -5.55 0.68 5.81
N VAL A 44 -4.46 0.81 6.54
CA VAL A 44 -3.38 -0.19 6.55
C VAL A 44 -3.80 -1.40 7.37
N THR A 45 -3.76 -2.58 6.74
CA THR A 45 -4.19 -3.84 7.35
C THR A 45 -3.03 -4.75 7.71
N HIS A 46 -1.89 -4.67 7.00
CA HIS A 46 -0.71 -5.46 7.34
C HIS A 46 0.57 -4.74 6.92
N ILE A 47 1.65 -4.94 7.68
CA ILE A 47 3.02 -4.55 7.33
C ILE A 47 3.81 -5.85 7.18
N PHE A 48 4.38 -6.09 5.99
CA PHE A 48 5.05 -7.35 5.68
C PHE A 48 6.56 -7.28 5.80
N CYS A 49 7.15 -6.08 5.71
CA CYS A 49 8.60 -5.89 5.81
C CYS A 49 8.93 -4.90 6.93
N PHE A 50 9.94 -5.22 7.74
CA PHE A 50 10.41 -4.28 8.75
C PHE A 50 11.32 -3.21 8.12
N PRO A 51 11.27 -1.95 8.60
CA PRO A 51 12.12 -0.83 8.18
C PRO A 51 13.60 -1.04 8.57
N LEU A 52 14.25 -2.10 8.09
CA LEU A 52 15.63 -2.44 8.42
C LEU A 52 16.64 -1.62 7.59
N PRO A 53 17.88 -1.44 8.07
CA PRO A 53 18.91 -0.74 7.32
C PRO A 53 19.12 -1.35 5.92
N GLY A 54 19.08 -0.49 4.89
CA GLY A 54 19.25 -0.90 3.51
C GLY A 54 17.97 -1.33 2.78
N VAL A 55 16.82 -1.33 3.45
CA VAL A 55 15.50 -1.52 2.82
C VAL A 55 15.01 -0.17 2.29
N GLU A 56 14.90 -0.03 0.97
CA GLU A 56 14.43 1.20 0.33
C GLU A 56 12.89 1.31 0.33
N TYR A 57 12.18 0.19 0.26
CA TYR A 57 10.72 0.13 0.25
C TYR A 57 10.19 -0.93 1.20
N ILE A 58 9.11 -0.61 1.91
CA ILE A 58 8.36 -1.51 2.77
C ILE A 58 7.11 -1.98 2.04
N SER A 59 6.88 -3.29 2.08
CA SER A 59 5.65 -3.90 1.58
C SER A 59 4.55 -3.83 2.64
N VAL A 60 3.39 -3.30 2.26
CA VAL A 60 2.20 -3.24 3.12
C VAL A 60 0.97 -3.77 2.39
N SER A 61 -0.01 -4.25 3.15
CA SER A 61 -1.38 -4.47 2.69
C SER A 61 -2.27 -3.37 3.25
N MET A 62 -3.16 -2.86 2.41
CA MET A 62 -4.12 -1.83 2.78
C MET A 62 -5.46 -2.05 2.07
N THR A 63 -6.54 -1.63 2.71
CA THR A 63 -7.89 -1.64 2.13
C THR A 63 -8.20 -0.23 1.63
N LEU A 64 -8.38 -0.08 0.31
CA LEU A 64 -8.80 1.18 -0.30
C LEU A 64 -10.23 1.54 0.14
N ILE A 65 -10.46 2.84 0.26
CA ILE A 65 -11.74 3.42 0.62
C ILE A 65 -12.40 3.98 -0.63
N SER A 66 -13.69 3.69 -0.79
CA SER A 66 -14.53 4.34 -1.79
C SER A 66 -15.30 5.49 -1.18
N GLN A 67 -15.59 6.48 -2.03
CA GLN A 67 -16.66 7.43 -1.80
C GLN A 67 -17.95 6.86 -2.42
N GLY A 68 -19.00 6.73 -1.62
CA GLY A 68 -20.23 6.04 -1.96
C GLY A 68 -20.17 4.53 -1.74
N LEU A 69 -21.35 3.90 -1.74
CA LEU A 69 -21.46 2.44 -1.60
C LEU A 69 -20.85 1.77 -2.84
N PRO A 70 -19.97 0.75 -2.67
CA PRO A 70 -19.34 0.11 -3.81
C PRO A 70 -20.32 -0.75 -4.61
N ASP A 71 -20.13 -0.86 -5.93
CA ASP A 71 -20.99 -1.66 -6.83
C ASP A 71 -21.06 -3.16 -6.49
N GLY A 72 -20.16 -3.65 -5.63
CA GLY A 72 -20.05 -5.05 -5.27
C GLY A 72 -19.39 -5.90 -6.37
N GLN A 73 -19.26 -7.20 -6.09
CA GLN A 73 -18.79 -8.23 -7.03
C GLN A 73 -19.66 -9.49 -6.83
N PRO A 74 -20.84 -9.57 -7.47
CA PRO A 74 -21.79 -10.67 -7.27
C PRO A 74 -21.20 -12.06 -7.56
N ASP A 75 -20.31 -12.16 -8.56
CA ASP A 75 -19.63 -13.42 -8.93
C ASP A 75 -18.74 -13.97 -7.81
N ARG A 76 -18.36 -13.11 -6.86
CA ARG A 76 -17.57 -13.46 -5.67
C ARG A 76 -18.41 -13.44 -4.39
N PHE A 77 -19.74 -13.35 -4.52
CA PHE A 77 -20.68 -13.20 -3.42
C PHE A 77 -20.39 -11.96 -2.55
N ILE A 78 -19.84 -10.90 -3.15
CA ILE A 78 -19.63 -9.61 -2.49
C ILE A 78 -20.73 -8.67 -2.94
N LEU A 79 -21.62 -8.28 -2.02
CA LEU A 79 -22.73 -7.37 -2.31
C LEU A 79 -22.41 -5.96 -1.79
N PRO A 80 -22.97 -4.90 -2.40
CA PRO A 80 -22.77 -3.51 -1.95
C PRO A 80 -23.04 -3.30 -0.46
N ASP A 81 -24.05 -3.97 0.07
CA ASP A 81 -24.51 -3.86 1.46
C ASP A 81 -23.57 -4.51 2.48
N MET A 82 -22.56 -5.25 2.03
CA MET A 82 -21.49 -5.82 2.86
C MET A 82 -20.42 -4.78 3.24
N ALA A 83 -20.39 -3.63 2.55
CA ALA A 83 -19.46 -2.54 2.84
C ALA A 83 -19.71 -1.94 4.23
N VAL A 84 -18.68 -1.39 4.87
CA VAL A 84 -18.79 -0.81 6.21
C VAL A 84 -18.65 0.72 6.11
N PRO A 85 -19.62 1.50 6.64
CA PRO A 85 -19.54 2.96 6.57
C PRO A 85 -18.42 3.50 7.46
N ILE A 86 -17.94 4.71 7.14
CA ILE A 86 -16.92 5.41 7.93
C ILE A 86 -17.49 6.78 8.33
N VAL A 87 -17.35 7.15 9.60
CA VAL A 87 -17.80 8.43 10.16
C VAL A 87 -17.26 9.60 9.30
N PRO A 88 -18.10 10.59 8.94
CA PRO A 88 -19.42 10.89 9.49
C PRO A 88 -20.59 10.09 8.88
N ASN A 89 -20.34 9.23 7.89
CA ASN A 89 -21.39 8.43 7.29
C ASN A 89 -21.89 7.36 8.28
N ASN A 90 -23.20 7.20 8.36
CA ASN A 90 -23.87 6.24 9.23
C ASN A 90 -24.86 5.33 8.48
N PHE A 91 -24.95 5.48 7.16
CA PHE A 91 -25.86 4.69 6.35
C PHE A 91 -25.20 3.41 5.85
N ASN A 92 -25.81 2.27 6.16
CA ASN A 92 -25.55 1.00 5.50
C ASN A 92 -26.87 0.20 5.42
N PRO A 93 -27.18 -0.46 4.29
CA PRO A 93 -28.46 -1.17 4.12
C PRO A 93 -28.71 -2.30 5.16
N LEU A 94 -27.64 -2.90 5.70
CA LEU A 94 -27.70 -3.94 6.73
C LEU A 94 -27.44 -3.38 8.14
N SER A 95 -27.52 -2.06 8.32
CA SER A 95 -27.31 -1.38 9.61
C SER A 95 -25.96 -1.68 10.26
N ARG A 96 -24.90 -1.90 9.46
CA ARG A 96 -23.54 -2.08 9.98
C ARG A 96 -23.07 -0.79 10.68
N PRO A 97 -22.48 -0.89 11.89
CA PRO A 97 -22.00 0.28 12.61
C PRO A 97 -20.83 0.93 11.86
N PRO A 98 -20.76 2.27 11.80
CA PRO A 98 -19.68 2.96 11.12
C PRO A 98 -18.37 2.87 11.91
N LEU A 99 -17.25 2.79 11.18
CA LEU A 99 -15.92 2.90 11.78
C LEU A 99 -15.59 4.37 12.06
N ASN A 100 -14.98 4.61 13.21
CA ASN A 100 -14.57 5.94 13.64
C ASN A 100 -13.04 6.08 13.55
N PRO A 101 -12.51 6.71 12.49
CA PRO A 101 -11.08 6.95 12.38
C PRO A 101 -10.63 7.99 13.42
N MET A 102 -9.39 7.90 13.90
CA MET A 102 -8.84 8.86 14.86
C MET A 102 -8.80 10.29 14.30
N GLN A 103 -8.58 10.41 13.00
CA GLN A 103 -8.62 11.67 12.26
C GLN A 103 -9.72 11.58 11.20
N PRO A 104 -10.46 12.67 10.96
CA PRO A 104 -11.49 12.68 9.93
C PRO A 104 -10.86 12.47 8.54
N LEU A 105 -11.52 11.69 7.70
CA LEU A 105 -11.09 11.47 6.32
C LEU A 105 -11.30 12.72 5.46
N PRO A 106 -10.52 12.91 4.38
CA PRO A 106 -10.64 14.09 3.52
C PRO A 106 -11.96 14.13 2.72
N TRP A 107 -12.66 13.00 2.62
CA TRP A 107 -13.92 12.88 1.89
C TRP A 107 -15.07 12.46 2.80
N GLN A 108 -16.27 12.94 2.47
CA GLN A 108 -17.52 12.46 3.07
C GLN A 108 -18.01 11.20 2.35
N ASP A 109 -18.99 10.52 2.95
CA ASP A 109 -19.64 9.34 2.37
C ASP A 109 -18.66 8.20 2.07
N CYS A 110 -17.76 7.91 3.00
CA CYS A 110 -16.70 6.91 2.82
C CYS A 110 -17.13 5.50 3.28
N TYR A 111 -16.67 4.47 2.56
CA TYR A 111 -16.93 3.07 2.88
C TYR A 111 -15.67 2.20 2.76
N HIS A 112 -15.55 1.21 3.65
CA HIS A 112 -14.68 0.07 3.47
C HIS A 112 -15.34 -0.98 2.59
N HIS A 113 -14.62 -1.43 1.58
CA HIS A 113 -15.04 -2.58 0.78
C HIS A 113 -14.84 -3.87 1.56
N THR A 114 -15.69 -4.85 1.27
CA THR A 114 -15.56 -6.21 1.81
C THR A 114 -14.50 -6.98 1.06
N LEU A 115 -13.59 -7.64 1.79
CA LEU A 115 -12.59 -8.57 1.25
C LEU A 115 -11.66 -7.98 0.18
N THR A 116 -11.38 -6.67 0.23
CA THR A 116 -10.39 -6.05 -0.65
C THR A 116 -9.07 -5.80 0.08
N ALA A 117 -7.99 -6.14 -0.60
CA ALA A 117 -6.63 -5.88 -0.15
C ALA A 117 -5.82 -5.38 -1.35
N THR A 118 -5.11 -4.28 -1.15
CA THR A 118 -4.18 -3.69 -2.10
C THR A 118 -2.79 -3.80 -1.52
N HIS A 119 -1.87 -4.40 -2.27
CA HIS A 119 -0.47 -4.48 -1.87
C HIS A 119 0.29 -3.32 -2.49
N CYS A 120 1.01 -2.59 -1.65
CA CYS A 120 1.79 -1.43 -2.06
C CYS A 120 3.21 -1.51 -1.50
N HIS A 121 4.16 -1.00 -2.27
CA HIS A 121 5.49 -0.68 -1.78
C HIS A 121 5.54 0.80 -1.42
N ILE A 122 5.84 1.09 -0.16
CA ILE A 122 5.96 2.46 0.35
C ILE A 122 7.43 2.74 0.55
N ARG A 123 7.90 3.92 0.13
CA ARG A 123 9.27 4.34 0.36
C ARG A 123 9.56 4.33 1.86
N ASN A 124 10.60 3.63 2.25
CA ASN A 124 11.03 3.55 3.63
C ASN A 124 11.70 4.86 4.05
N ASP A 125 11.10 5.57 5.00
CA ASP A 125 11.68 6.77 5.61
C ASP A 125 12.03 6.60 7.10
N LEU A 126 11.91 5.38 7.61
CA LEU A 126 12.29 4.99 8.96
C LEU A 126 13.37 3.91 8.88
N ILE A 127 14.40 4.00 9.71
CA ILE A 127 15.37 2.90 9.85
C ILE A 127 15.36 2.51 11.31
N VAL A 128 15.00 1.24 11.57
CA VAL A 128 15.04 0.63 12.89
C VAL A 128 16.29 -0.22 12.99
N GLY A 129 17.17 0.15 13.93
CA GLY A 129 18.44 -0.52 14.18
C GLY A 129 19.64 0.16 13.53
N ASP A 130 20.83 -0.29 13.92
CA ASP A 130 22.09 0.15 13.33
C ASP A 130 22.35 -0.59 12.01
N SER A 131 23.16 0.02 11.14
CA SER A 131 23.63 -0.62 9.93
C SER A 131 24.15 -2.03 10.22
N TRP A 132 23.77 -2.98 9.36
CA TRP A 132 24.32 -4.32 9.42
C TRP A 132 25.84 -4.27 9.37
N LEU A 133 26.50 -4.98 10.28
CA LEU A 133 27.94 -5.19 10.20
C LEU A 133 28.25 -5.82 8.85
N ASP A 134 29.34 -5.37 8.22
CA ASP A 134 29.84 -6.05 7.03
C ASP A 134 30.02 -7.54 7.37
N PRO A 135 29.46 -8.46 6.56
CA PRO A 135 29.59 -9.88 6.86
C PRO A 135 31.08 -10.23 6.90
N GLU A 136 31.56 -10.76 8.04
CA GLU A 136 32.97 -11.17 8.23
C GLU A 136 33.44 -12.16 7.16
N TYR A 137 32.48 -12.86 6.54
CA TYR A 137 32.70 -13.78 5.44
C TYR A 137 32.05 -13.25 4.17
N GLN A 138 32.84 -12.59 3.32
CA GLN A 138 32.47 -12.40 1.93
C GLN A 138 32.43 -13.77 1.25
N THR A 139 31.24 -14.25 0.90
CA THR A 139 31.11 -15.42 0.03
C THR A 139 31.72 -15.06 -1.32
N ARG A 140 32.94 -15.54 -1.58
CA ARG A 140 33.52 -15.55 -2.92
C ARG A 140 32.60 -16.40 -3.80
N THR A 141 31.67 -15.78 -4.50
CA THR A 141 30.96 -16.42 -5.59
C THR A 141 31.98 -16.69 -6.70
N ALA A 142 32.30 -17.97 -6.92
CA ALA A 142 33.20 -18.45 -7.97
C ALA A 142 32.57 -18.36 -9.38
N PHE A 143 31.71 -17.40 -9.62
CA PHE A 143 31.13 -17.08 -10.92
C PHE A 143 31.26 -15.57 -11.12
N GLY A 144 31.93 -15.20 -12.21
CA GLY A 144 32.31 -13.83 -12.52
C GLY A 144 31.16 -12.84 -12.32
N GLU A 145 31.51 -11.70 -11.74
CA GLU A 145 30.76 -10.46 -11.60
C GLU A 145 29.33 -10.48 -12.17
N LEU A 146 28.42 -11.11 -11.43
CA LEU A 146 27.03 -10.71 -11.44
C LEU A 146 26.87 -9.77 -10.26
N PRO A 147 26.41 -8.52 -10.45
CA PRO A 147 26.12 -7.66 -9.32
C PRO A 147 25.11 -8.42 -8.48
N LEU A 148 25.48 -8.68 -7.23
CA LEU A 148 24.59 -9.19 -6.20
C LEU A 148 23.44 -8.18 -6.09
N SER A 149 22.42 -8.35 -6.93
CA SER A 149 21.10 -7.80 -6.67
C SER A 149 20.74 -8.41 -5.33
N ARG A 150 20.80 -7.59 -4.29
CA ARG A 150 20.29 -7.90 -2.96
C ARG A 150 18.93 -8.54 -3.17
N CYS A 151 18.87 -9.86 -3.01
CA CYS A 151 17.60 -10.57 -2.92
C CYS A 151 16.94 -10.03 -1.65
N ALA A 152 16.14 -8.98 -1.80
CA ALA A 152 15.14 -8.62 -0.83
C ALA A 152 13.99 -9.60 -1.05
N VAL A 153 13.86 -10.55 -0.12
CA VAL A 153 12.58 -11.22 0.13
C VAL A 153 11.76 -10.29 1.01
#